data_AF-A0A2D3VUZ5-F1
#
_entry.id   AF-A0A2D3VUZ5-F1
#
_cell.length_a   1.000
_cell.length_b   1.000
_cell.length_c   1.000
_cell.angle_alpha   90.00
_cell.angle_beta   90.00
_cell.angle_gamma   90.00
#
_symmetry.space_group_name_H-M   'P 1'
#
loop_
_entity.id
_entity.type
_entity.pdbx_description
1 polymer ?
#
loop_
_entity_poly.entity_id
_entity_poly.type
_entity_poly.pdbx_seq_one_letter_code
_entity_poly.pdbx_strand_id
1 'polypeptide(L)'
;MNLVYKKCDVCGTNINKLQSWWNIYMLKTGVKLKCPKCETEYKTNKFIGFIGSWYSFILWIIPIFFIVHFLDSFNLHFGIEVWIYAVVLYSIIEFIVMVILPLKKIENKEGEKDGN
;
A
#
# COMPACT_ATOMS: atom_id res chain seq x y z
N MET A 1 16.21 9.37 -6.46
CA MET A 1 15.80 8.13 -5.76
C MET A 1 14.50 7.65 -6.37
N ASN A 2 14.46 6.47 -6.97
CA ASN A 2 13.25 5.98 -7.63
C ASN A 2 12.40 5.22 -6.60
N LEU A 3 11.55 5.94 -5.84
CA LEU A 3 10.86 5.41 -4.66
C LEU A 3 9.82 4.31 -4.98
N VAL A 4 9.39 4.23 -6.24
CA VAL A 4 8.51 3.19 -6.78
C VAL A 4 9.24 1.85 -6.95
N TYR A 5 10.58 1.88 -7.02
CA TYR A 5 11.40 0.70 -7.19
C TYR A 5 12.08 0.33 -5.88
N LYS A 6 11.96 -0.94 -5.50
CA LYS A 6 12.74 -1.53 -4.43
C LYS A 6 13.86 -2.38 -5.03
N LYS A 7 15.11 -2.17 -4.63
CA LYS A 7 16.20 -3.07 -4.97
C LYS A 7 16.05 -4.40 -4.22
N CYS A 8 16.20 -5.52 -4.92
CA CYS A 8 16.21 -6.83 -4.30
C CYS A 8 17.47 -7.03 -3.45
N ASP A 9 17.27 -7.40 -2.19
CA ASP A 9 18.35 -7.65 -1.22
C ASP A 9 19.21 -8.87 -1.59
N VAL A 10 18.73 -9.77 -2.47
CA VAL A 10 19.44 -11.00 -2.87
C VAL A 10 20.12 -10.85 -4.23
N CYS A 11 19.37 -10.52 -5.28
CA CYS A 11 19.90 -10.49 -6.65
C CYS A 11 20.23 -9.08 -7.15
N GLY A 12 20.01 -8.03 -6.35
CA GLY A 12 20.28 -6.64 -6.72
C GLY A 12 19.37 -6.06 -7.82
N THR A 13 18.41 -6.85 -8.33
CA THR A 13 17.48 -6.43 -9.39
C THR A 13 16.47 -5.41 -8.85
N ASN A 14 16.11 -4.41 -9.63
CA ASN A 14 15.06 -3.45 -9.27
C ASN A 14 13.68 -4.09 -9.43
N ILE A 15 12.96 -4.22 -8.33
CA ILE A 15 11.58 -4.70 -8.28
C ILE A 15 10.66 -3.50 -8.27
N ASN A 16 9.75 -3.42 -9.23
CA ASN A 16 8.69 -2.42 -9.22
C ASN A 16 7.69 -2.75 -8.09
N LYS A 17 7.40 -1.82 -7.17
CA LYS A 17 6.35 -2.02 -6.15
C LYS A 17 4.96 -2.10 -6.77
N LEU A 18 4.77 -1.48 -7.93
CA LEU A 18 3.53 -1.39 -8.69
C LEU A 18 3.46 -2.46 -9.79
N GLN A 19 3.62 -3.73 -9.40
CA GLN A 19 3.44 -4.86 -10.34
C GLN A 19 2.00 -4.95 -10.86
N SER A 20 1.04 -4.45 -10.08
CA SER A 20 -0.37 -4.32 -10.44
C SER A 20 -0.92 -3.01 -9.89
N TRP A 21 -1.91 -2.41 -10.58
CA TRP A 21 -2.62 -1.22 -10.09
C TRP A 21 -3.26 -1.45 -8.71
N TRP A 22 -3.70 -2.68 -8.45
CA TRP A 22 -4.24 -3.10 -7.16
C TRP A 22 -3.21 -3.03 -6.03
N ASN A 23 -1.91 -3.11 -6.34
CA ASN A 23 -0.87 -3.01 -5.32
C ASN A 23 -0.88 -1.65 -4.61
N ILE A 24 -1.40 -0.58 -5.22
CA ILE A 24 -1.57 0.72 -4.55
C ILE A 24 -2.32 0.54 -3.23
N TYR A 25 -3.41 -0.24 -3.25
CA TYR A 25 -4.27 -0.48 -2.10
C TYR A 25 -3.90 -1.74 -1.32
N MET A 26 -3.33 -2.75 -1.98
CA MET A 26 -3.10 -4.08 -1.40
C MET A 26 -1.71 -4.25 -0.77
N LEU A 27 -0.70 -3.44 -1.13
CA LEU A 27 0.63 -3.60 -0.51
C LEU A 27 0.58 -3.41 1.01
N LYS A 28 -0.25 -2.47 1.46
CA LYS A 28 -0.45 -2.15 2.88
C LYS A 28 -1.23 -3.22 3.63
N THR A 29 -2.01 -4.08 2.96
CA THR A 29 -2.79 -5.16 3.59
C THR A 29 -1.97 -6.43 3.80
N GLY A 30 -0.70 -6.43 3.36
CA GLY A 30 0.19 -7.57 3.52
C GLY A 30 0.20 -8.52 2.34
N VAL A 31 -0.18 -8.07 1.15
CA VAL A 31 0.10 -8.80 -0.08
C VAL A 31 1.61 -8.93 -0.27
N LYS A 32 2.02 -10.08 -0.80
CA LYS A 32 3.42 -10.41 -1.05
C LYS A 32 3.83 -9.89 -2.43
N LEU A 33 4.95 -9.17 -2.47
CA LEU A 33 5.61 -8.75 -3.70
C LEU A 33 6.70 -9.78 -4.03
N LYS A 34 6.72 -10.30 -5.26
CA LYS A 34 7.72 -11.28 -5.69
C LYS A 34 8.79 -10.65 -6.55
N CYS A 35 10.05 -10.96 -6.30
CA CYS A 35 11.12 -10.61 -7.22
C CYS A 35 10.99 -11.45 -8.52
N PRO A 36 10.97 -10.84 -9.71
CA PRO A 36 10.82 -11.59 -10.96
C PRO A 36 12.03 -12.46 -11.32
N LYS A 37 13.20 -12.22 -10.69
CA LYS A 37 14.45 -12.93 -11.03
C LYS A 37 14.79 -14.06 -10.07
N CYS A 38 14.63 -13.83 -8.76
CA CYS A 38 15.02 -14.80 -7.73
C CYS A 38 13.85 -15.25 -6.85
N GLU A 39 12.62 -14.88 -7.23
CA GLU A 39 11.35 -15.27 -6.58
C GLU A 39 11.24 -14.94 -5.09
N THR A 40 12.16 -14.12 -4.56
CA THR A 40 12.16 -13.71 -3.17
C THR A 40 10.90 -12.91 -2.86
N GLU A 41 10.23 -13.30 -1.79
CA GLU A 41 8.99 -12.68 -1.36
C GLU A 41 9.27 -11.53 -0.38
N TYR A 42 8.59 -10.42 -0.61
CA TYR A 42 8.62 -9.24 0.24
C TYR A 42 7.22 -8.92 0.72
N LYS A 43 7.08 -8.56 1.99
CA LYS A 43 5.79 -8.15 2.57
C LYS A 43 6.00 -6.95 3.47
N THR A 44 4.96 -6.15 3.64
CA THR A 44 4.97 -5.10 4.67
C THR A 44 5.06 -5.71 6.08
N ASN A 45 5.44 -4.91 7.07
CA ASN A 45 5.48 -5.35 8.46
C ASN A 45 4.09 -5.86 8.92
N LYS A 46 4.04 -6.90 9.77
CA LYS A 46 2.78 -7.51 10.25
C LYS A 46 1.83 -6.48 10.86
N PHE A 47 2.37 -5.52 11.62
CA PHE A 47 1.59 -4.43 12.22
C PHE A 47 0.98 -3.49 11.17
N ILE A 48 1.76 -3.09 10.16
CA ILE A 48 1.28 -2.26 9.05
C ILE A 48 0.25 -3.03 8.22
N GLY A 49 0.50 -4.32 7.98
CA GLY A 49 -0.44 -5.25 7.35
C GLY A 49 -1.79 -5.29 8.06
N PHE A 50 -1.76 -5.38 9.40
CA PHE A 50 -2.96 -5.39 10.24
C PHE A 50 -3.74 -4.07 10.16
N ILE A 51 -3.05 -2.93 10.31
CA ILE A 51 -3.68 -1.60 10.18
C ILE A 51 -4.25 -1.40 8.78
N GLY A 52 -3.48 -1.75 7.74
CA GLY A 52 -3.91 -1.62 6.35
C GLY A 52 -5.14 -2.47 6.05
N SER A 53 -5.22 -3.69 6.59
CA SER A 53 -6.39 -4.56 6.48
C SER A 53 -7.60 -3.96 7.19
N TRP A 54 -7.44 -3.52 8.44
CA TRP A 54 -8.50 -2.89 9.23
C TRP A 54 -9.07 -1.65 8.54
N TYR A 55 -8.17 -0.79 8.05
CA TYR A 55 -8.52 0.42 7.31
C TYR A 55 -9.28 0.11 6.02
N SER A 56 -8.83 -0.88 5.25
CA SER A 56 -9.45 -1.24 3.98
C SER A 56 -10.83 -1.86 4.15
N PHE A 57 -11.08 -2.55 5.27
CA PHE A 57 -12.35 -3.25 5.51
C PHE A 57 -13.42 -2.35 6.14
N ILE A 58 -13.04 -1.49 7.09
CA ILE A 58 -14.01 -0.73 7.92
C ILE A 58 -13.99 0.76 7.58
N LEU A 59 -12.83 1.31 7.21
CA LEU A 59 -12.62 2.77 7.24
C LEU A 59 -12.47 3.41 5.86
N TRP A 60 -12.44 2.67 4.75
CA TRP A 60 -12.18 3.23 3.41
C TRP A 60 -13.09 4.40 2.98
N ILE A 61 -14.33 4.45 3.48
CA ILE A 61 -15.31 5.50 3.19
C ILE A 61 -15.09 6.79 4.01
N ILE A 62 -14.58 6.67 5.24
CA ILE A 62 -14.39 7.82 6.16
C ILE A 62 -13.42 8.87 5.61
N PRO A 63 -12.24 8.51 5.06
CA PRO A 63 -11.32 9.45 4.42
C PRO A 63 -11.97 10.20 3.26
N ILE A 64 -12.79 9.52 2.45
CA ILE A 64 -13.45 10.15 1.30
C ILE A 64 -14.45 11.20 1.81
N PHE A 65 -15.29 10.86 2.79
CA PHE A 65 -16.20 11.83 3.42
C PHE A 65 -15.46 13.00 4.06
N PHE A 66 -14.34 12.74 4.74
CA PHE A 66 -13.53 13.79 5.35
C PHE A 66 -12.92 14.72 4.30
N ILE A 67 -12.43 14.18 3.18
CA ILE A 67 -11.90 14.97 2.06
C ILE A 67 -13.02 15.81 1.43
N VAL A 68 -14.21 15.24 1.21
CA VAL A 68 -15.36 16.00 0.68
C VAL A 68 -15.72 17.16 1.60
N HIS A 69 -15.88 16.90 2.90
CA HIS A 69 -16.19 17.95 3.88
C HIS A 69 -15.08 19.00 3.98
N PHE A 70 -13.82 18.59 3.87
CA PHE A 70 -12.69 19.52 3.85
C PHE A 70 -12.69 20.40 2.61
N LEU A 71 -12.95 19.85 1.42
CA LEU A 71 -13.05 20.62 0.18
C LEU A 71 -14.23 21.60 0.20
N ASP A 72 -15.37 21.16 0.73
CA ASP A 72 -16.58 21.99 0.86
C ASP A 72 -16.37 23.18 1.81
N SER A 73 -15.50 23.02 2.83
CA SER A 73 -15.15 24.10 3.76
C SER A 73 -14.49 25.32 3.10
N PHE A 74 -13.95 25.16 1.90
CA PHE A 74 -13.39 26.27 1.12
C PHE A 74 -14.45 27.06 0.34
N ASN A 75 -15.76 26.78 0.54
CA ASN A 75 -16.88 27.36 -0.21
C ASN A 75 -16.70 27.26 -1.73
N LEU A 76 -16.04 26.20 -2.18
CA LEU A 76 -15.95 25.90 -3.59
C LEU A 76 -17.33 25.38 -3.97
N HIS A 77 -18.02 26.05 -4.91
CA HIS A 77 -19.37 25.68 -5.36
C HIS A 77 -19.37 24.37 -6.19
N PHE A 78 -18.79 23.31 -5.65
CA PHE A 78 -18.72 22.00 -6.27
C PHE A 78 -19.94 21.20 -5.85
N GLY A 79 -20.75 20.80 -6.83
CA GLY A 79 -21.86 19.87 -6.61
C GLY A 79 -21.36 18.43 -6.47
N ILE A 80 -21.90 17.52 -7.27
CA ILE A 80 -21.47 16.10 -7.29
C ILE A 80 -19.96 15.94 -7.65
N GLU A 81 -19.37 16.94 -8.31
CA GLU A 81 -17.97 16.95 -8.75
C GLU A 81 -16.97 16.84 -7.60
N VAL A 82 -17.33 17.30 -6.39
CA VAL A 82 -16.48 17.20 -5.19
C VAL A 82 -16.10 15.75 -4.87
N TRP A 83 -16.98 14.80 -5.18
CA TRP A 83 -16.74 13.38 -4.97
C TRP A 83 -15.65 12.84 -5.90
N ILE A 84 -15.62 13.32 -7.14
CA ILE A 84 -14.58 12.95 -8.11
C ILE A 84 -13.22 13.45 -7.63
N TYR A 85 -13.15 14.71 -7.20
CA TYR A 85 -11.92 15.28 -6.63
C TYR A 85 -11.48 14.53 -5.37
N ALA A 86 -12.43 14.15 -4.50
CA ALA A 86 -12.13 13.40 -3.28
C ALA A 86 -11.54 12.01 -3.59
N VAL A 87 -12.08 11.29 -4.57
CA VAL A 87 -11.55 9.98 -5.00
C VAL A 87 -10.15 10.12 -5.61
N VAL A 88 -9.92 11.17 -6.41
CA VAL A 88 -8.59 11.43 -7.00
C VAL A 88 -7.57 11.74 -5.90
N LEU A 89 -7.89 12.63 -4.96
CA LEU A 89 -7.02 12.96 -3.83
C LEU A 89 -6.73 11.73 -2.96
N TYR A 90 -7.76 10.94 -2.66
CA TYR A 90 -7.61 9.69 -1.91
C TYR A 90 -6.65 8.72 -2.62
N SER A 91 -6.78 8.56 -3.94
CA SER A 91 -5.89 7.70 -4.74
C SER A 91 -4.44 8.19 -4.70
N ILE A 92 -4.20 9.50 -4.71
CA ILE A 92 -2.86 10.09 -4.58
C ILE A 92 -2.27 9.80 -3.20
N ILE A 93 -3.05 9.94 -2.13
CA ILE A 93 -2.62 9.63 -0.77
C ILE A 93 -2.22 8.15 -0.66
N GLU A 94 -3.06 7.25 -1.17
CA GLU A 94 -2.78 5.81 -1.18
C GLU A 94 -1.51 5.47 -1.98
N PHE A 95 -1.29 6.13 -3.11
CA PHE A 95 -0.05 6.01 -3.87
C PHE A 95 1.17 6.46 -3.06
N ILE A 96 1.11 7.61 -2.37
CA ILE A 96 2.19 8.09 -1.51
C ILE A 96 2.50 7.09 -0.39
N VAL A 97 1.46 6.57 0.26
CA VAL A 97 1.60 5.55 1.32
C VAL A 97 2.31 4.31 0.77
N MET A 98 1.89 3.81 -0.39
CA MET A 98 2.50 2.67 -1.08
C MET A 98 3.98 2.89 -1.41
N VAL A 99 4.34 4.09 -1.83
CA VAL A 99 5.71 4.47 -2.17
C VAL A 99 6.61 4.48 -0.93
N ILE A 100 6.13 5.01 0.20
CA ILE A 100 6.90 5.11 1.46
C ILE A 100 6.92 3.79 2.23
N LEU A 101 5.97 2.89 1.95
CA LEU A 101 5.79 1.62 2.66
C LEU A 101 7.09 0.79 2.70
N PRO A 102 7.60 0.48 3.92
CA PRO A 102 8.78 -0.34 4.07
C PRO A 102 8.42 -1.81 3.83
N LEU A 103 9.05 -2.41 2.82
CA LEU A 103 8.91 -3.82 2.51
C LEU A 103 10.06 -4.60 3.16
N LYS A 104 9.74 -5.64 3.92
CA LYS A 104 10.71 -6.57 4.51
C LYS A 104 10.71 -7.88 3.73
N LYS A 105 11.88 -8.52 3.63
CA LYS A 105 11.99 -9.87 3.07
C LYS A 105 11.24 -10.84 3.98
N ILE A 106 10.50 -11.78 3.41
CA ILE A 106 9.99 -12.92 4.16
C ILE A 106 11.16 -13.89 4.30
N GLU A 107 11.70 -14.00 5.50
CA GLU A 107 12.57 -15.12 5.84
C GLU A 107 11.65 -16.32 6.05
N ASN A 108 11.69 -17.27 5.12
CA ASN A 108 11.13 -18.58 5.37
C ASN A 108 11.92 -19.17 6.55
N LYS A 109 11.34 -19.12 7.75
CA LYS A 109 11.73 -20.03 8.83
C LYS A 109 11.24 -21.43 8.44
N GLU A 110 11.91 -22.06 7.49
CA GLU A 110 11.93 -23.52 7.42
C GLU A 110 12.85 -23.98 8.56
N GLY A 111 12.26 -24.48 9.65
CA GLY A 111 13.00 -25.11 10.75
C GLY A 111 12.72 -24.53 12.14
N GLU A 112 11.49 -24.62 12.64
CA GLU A 112 11.23 -24.65 14.10
C GLU A 112 9.85 -25.24 14.41
N LYS A 113 9.58 -26.47 13.92
CA LYS A 113 8.54 -27.38 14.46
C LYS A 113 8.91 -28.83 14.13
N ASP A 114 10.07 -29.27 14.61
CA ASP A 114 10.31 -30.67 14.93
C ASP A 114 11.13 -30.65 16.23
N GLY A 115 10.49 -31.02 17.34
CA GLY A 115 11.12 -31.10 18.66
C GLY A 115 10.46 -30.26 19.74
N ASN A 116 9.28 -30.68 20.20
CA ASN A 116 9.07 -31.16 21.58
C ASN A 116 7.68 -31.78 21.71
#